data_AF-A0A3N2KF79-F1
#
_entry.id   AF-A0A3N2KF79-F1
#
_cell.length_a   1.000
_cell.length_b   1.000
_cell.length_c   1.000
_cell.angle_alpha   90.00
_cell.angle_beta   90.00
_cell.angle_gamma   90.00
#
_symmetry.space_group_name_H-M   'P 1'
#
loop_
_entity.id
_entity.type
_entity.pdbx_description
1 polymer ?
#
loop_
_entity_poly.entity_id
_entity_poly.type
_entity_poly.pdbx_seq_one_letter_code
_entity_poly.pdbx_strand_id
1 'polypeptide(L)'
;MDKETKQNIEKAAWGMLLALSVTALILMCLVATGCTRTIYKPVETVRTEKDVVTRWLTDTVIQNDTRFIFVKGDTVIDWRDRWRERIKEVHDTLYIERTDTVRVPVPVERKLKKWEQTKMDFGGFAIGAIIAVVCIAVIWLIKKFRK
;
A
#
# COMPACT_ATOMS: atom_id res chain seq x y z
N MET A 1 47.53 12.62 50.18
CA MET A 1 47.06 12.10 48.87
C MET A 1 48.26 12.09 47.95
N ASP A 2 48.85 10.92 47.72
CA ASP A 2 50.12 10.78 47.01
C ASP A 2 50.03 11.24 45.55
N LYS A 3 51.11 11.85 45.04
CA LYS A 3 51.20 12.27 43.62
C LYS A 3 50.92 11.09 42.67
N GLU A 4 51.31 9.88 43.05
CA GLU A 4 50.99 8.66 42.30
C GLU A 4 49.49 8.37 42.23
N THR A 5 48.74 8.59 43.31
CA THR A 5 47.28 8.36 43.32
C THR A 5 46.56 9.33 42.37
N LYS A 6 46.96 10.61 42.34
CA LYS A 6 46.41 11.58 41.38
C LYS A 6 46.72 11.22 39.93
N GLN A 7 47.97 10.80 39.66
CA GLN A 7 48.40 10.43 38.32
C GLN A 7 47.71 9.15 37.80
N ASN A 8 47.40 8.21 38.69
CA ASN A 8 46.65 7.01 38.37
C ASN A 8 45.16 7.28 38.13
N ILE A 9 44.57 8.21 38.88
CA ILE A 9 43.17 8.66 38.67
C ILE A 9 43.04 9.37 37.32
N GLU A 10 43.98 10.25 36.97
CA GLU A 10 43.99 10.89 35.65
C GLU A 10 44.08 9.84 34.55
N LYS A 11 45.05 8.93 34.58
CA LYS A 11 45.20 7.87 33.56
C LYS A 11 43.92 7.02 33.42
N ALA A 12 43.22 6.72 34.51
CA ALA A 12 41.95 6.00 34.49
C ALA A 12 40.82 6.82 33.86
N ALA A 13 40.74 8.12 34.15
CA ALA A 13 39.76 9.03 33.57
C ALA A 13 39.96 9.19 32.06
N TRP A 14 41.21 9.36 31.61
CA TRP A 14 41.58 9.38 30.19
C TRP A 14 41.26 8.06 29.49
N GLY A 15 41.49 6.92 30.16
CA GLY A 15 41.11 5.60 29.65
C GLY A 15 39.59 5.41 29.50
N MET A 16 38.79 5.91 30.45
CA MET A 16 37.32 5.88 30.36
C MET A 16 36.78 6.81 29.28
N LEU A 17 37.35 8.01 29.11
CA LEU A 17 36.97 8.95 28.05
C LEU A 17 37.29 8.40 26.65
N LEU A 18 38.42 7.70 26.50
CA LEU A 18 38.77 7.02 25.25
C LEU A 18 37.84 5.85 24.94
N ALA A 19 37.41 5.06 25.94
CA ALA A 19 36.45 3.98 25.73
C ALA A 19 35.06 4.51 25.32
N LEU A 20 34.63 5.62 25.92
CA LEU A 20 33.36 6.29 25.58
C LEU A 20 33.37 6.91 24.17
N SER A 21 34.49 7.51 23.75
CA SER A 21 34.60 8.07 22.41
C SER A 21 34.65 7.00 21.32
N VAL A 22 35.34 5.88 21.56
CA VAL A 22 35.40 4.74 20.62
C VAL A 22 34.02 4.09 20.47
N THR A 23 33.29 3.90 21.56
CA THR A 23 31.93 3.34 21.50
C THR A 23 30.95 4.26 20.77
N ALA A 24 31.04 5.57 20.97
CA ALA A 24 30.24 6.56 20.23
C ALA A 24 30.54 6.56 18.71
N LEU A 25 31.81 6.44 18.33
CA LEU A 25 32.24 6.32 16.93
C LEU A 25 31.69 5.07 16.24
N ILE A 26 31.73 3.92 16.92
CA ILE A 26 31.18 2.66 16.40
C ILE A 26 29.67 2.78 16.17
N LEU A 27 28.96 3.43 17.09
CA LEU A 27 27.51 3.66 17.00
C LEU A 27 27.15 4.56 15.81
N MET A 28 27.94 5.62 15.57
CA MET A 28 27.80 6.50 14.41
C MET A 28 28.01 5.78 13.08
N CYS A 29 29.03 4.91 12.98
CA CYS A 29 29.28 4.11 11.77
C CYS A 29 28.15 3.11 11.47
N LEU A 30 27.56 2.51 12.52
CA LEU A 30 26.41 1.61 12.37
C LEU A 30 25.18 2.33 11.81
N VAL A 31 24.87 3.54 12.30
CA VAL A 31 23.76 4.35 11.79
C VAL A 31 23.99 4.75 10.33
N ALA A 32 25.23 5.08 9.95
CA ALA A 32 25.57 5.46 8.57
C ALA A 32 25.42 4.32 7.55
N THR A 33 25.57 3.06 7.98
CA THR A 33 25.43 1.88 7.10
C THR A 33 23.99 1.38 6.97
N GLY A 34 23.07 1.87 7.80
CA GLY A 34 21.65 1.46 7.80
C GLY A 34 20.80 2.04 6.66
N CYS A 35 21.31 3.02 5.90
CA CYS A 35 20.60 3.63 4.77
C CYS A 35 20.57 2.71 3.55
N THR A 36 19.82 1.62 3.64
CA THR A 36 19.45 0.83 2.46
C THR A 36 18.27 1.51 1.74
N ARG A 37 18.40 1.68 0.43
CA ARG A 37 17.43 2.38 -0.42
C ARG A 37 16.11 1.60 -0.48
N THR A 38 15.04 2.15 0.07
CA THR A 38 13.69 1.65 -0.15
C THR A 38 13.29 1.93 -1.61
N ILE A 39 13.18 0.89 -2.44
CA ILE A 39 12.75 1.02 -3.84
C ILE A 39 11.23 0.95 -3.88
N TYR A 40 10.59 2.04 -4.27
CA TYR A 40 9.15 2.07 -4.48
C TYR A 40 8.77 1.13 -5.64
N LYS A 41 7.88 0.17 -5.36
CA LYS A 41 7.19 -0.61 -6.39
C LYS A 41 5.77 -0.07 -6.55
N PRO A 42 5.38 0.38 -7.75
CA PRO A 42 4.03 0.87 -7.97
C PRO A 42 3.03 -0.27 -7.73
N VAL A 43 2.07 -0.03 -6.85
CA VAL A 43 0.91 -0.92 -6.63
C VAL A 43 -0.18 -0.50 -7.60
N GLU A 44 -0.84 -1.48 -8.21
CA GLU A 44 -1.96 -1.22 -9.10
C GLU A 44 -3.12 -0.59 -8.31
N THR A 45 -3.48 0.65 -8.68
CA THR A 45 -4.66 1.33 -8.14
C THR A 45 -5.92 0.73 -8.76
N VAL A 46 -7.02 0.75 -8.00
CA VAL A 46 -8.33 0.20 -8.40
C VAL A 46 -8.66 0.60 -9.84
N ARG A 47 -8.95 -0.42 -10.66
CA ARG A 47 -9.44 -0.23 -12.03
C ARG A 47 -10.95 -0.08 -11.96
N THR A 48 -11.46 1.06 -12.42
CA THR A 48 -12.90 1.26 -12.60
C THR A 48 -13.25 0.84 -14.03
N GLU A 49 -13.90 -0.31 -14.17
CA GLU A 49 -14.43 -0.74 -15.46
C GLU A 49 -15.85 -0.17 -15.66
N LYS A 50 -16.11 0.31 -16.87
CA LYS A 50 -17.38 0.91 -17.25
C LYS A 50 -18.03 0.04 -18.32
N ASP A 51 -19.08 -0.67 -17.95
CA ASP A 51 -19.86 -1.46 -18.89
C ASP A 51 -21.11 -0.67 -19.31
N VAL A 52 -21.23 -0.42 -20.61
CA VAL A 52 -22.44 0.16 -21.20
C VAL A 52 -23.28 -0.96 -21.76
N VAL A 53 -24.44 -1.21 -21.14
CA VAL A 53 -25.41 -2.22 -21.61
C VAL A 53 -26.56 -1.50 -22.30
N THR A 54 -26.65 -1.64 -23.62
CA THR A 54 -27.77 -1.12 -24.41
C THR A 54 -28.85 -2.18 -24.54
N ARG A 55 -30.06 -1.91 -24.03
CA ARG A 55 -31.22 -2.79 -24.21
C ARG A 55 -32.16 -2.20 -25.25
N TRP A 56 -32.50 -2.99 -26.27
CA TRP A 56 -33.52 -2.62 -27.24
C TRP A 56 -34.91 -2.98 -26.69
N LEU A 57 -35.64 -1.99 -26.16
CA LEU A 57 -37.05 -2.13 -25.79
C LEU A 57 -37.93 -1.49 -26.87
N THR A 58 -39.08 -2.08 -27.16
CA THR A 58 -40.07 -1.51 -28.10
C THR A 58 -41.18 -0.87 -27.28
N ASP A 59 -41.20 0.45 -27.20
CA ASP A 59 -42.09 1.15 -26.27
C ASP A 59 -43.41 1.61 -26.92
N THR A 60 -43.45 1.75 -28.25
CA THR A 60 -44.60 2.35 -28.93
C THR A 60 -45.09 1.51 -30.10
N VAL A 61 -46.37 1.15 -30.06
CA VAL A 61 -47.13 0.62 -31.18
C VAL A 61 -48.25 1.62 -31.45
N ILE A 62 -48.19 2.29 -32.60
CA ILE A 62 -49.26 3.21 -33.03
C ILE A 62 -50.25 2.40 -33.86
N GLN A 63 -51.50 2.38 -33.41
CA GLN A 63 -52.60 1.78 -34.14
C GLN A 63 -53.60 2.89 -34.48
N ASN A 64 -53.76 3.16 -35.78
CA ASN A 64 -54.71 4.13 -36.28
C ASN A 64 -55.80 3.38 -37.07
N ASP A 65 -57.04 3.55 -36.64
CA ASP A 65 -58.22 3.02 -37.33
C ASP A 65 -58.93 4.22 -37.98
N THR A 66 -58.80 4.36 -39.30
CA THR A 66 -59.51 5.40 -40.06
C THR A 66 -60.81 4.82 -40.61
N ARG A 67 -61.90 5.57 -40.45
CA ARG A 67 -63.22 5.18 -40.94
C ARG A 67 -63.83 6.34 -41.71
N PHE A 68 -64.23 6.07 -42.94
CA PHE A 68 -64.95 7.02 -43.77
C PHE A 68 -66.31 6.45 -44.14
N ILE A 69 -67.37 7.23 -43.94
CA ILE A 69 -68.75 6.84 -44.22
C ILE A 69 -69.31 7.83 -45.23
N PHE A 70 -69.79 7.31 -46.35
CA PHE A 70 -70.53 8.09 -47.33
C PHE A 70 -71.97 7.61 -47.39
N VAL A 71 -72.90 8.54 -47.26
CA VAL A 71 -74.35 8.27 -47.28
C VAL A 71 -74.96 8.99 -48.48
N LYS A 72 -75.62 8.25 -49.37
CA LYS A 72 -76.35 8.80 -50.51
C LYS A 72 -77.72 8.15 -50.60
N GLY A 73 -78.75 8.85 -50.13
CA GLY A 73 -80.10 8.30 -50.01
C GLY A 73 -80.08 7.06 -49.11
N ASP A 74 -80.56 5.93 -49.63
CA ASP A 74 -80.66 4.67 -48.88
C ASP A 74 -79.34 3.86 -48.88
N THR A 75 -78.34 4.26 -49.66
CA THR A 75 -77.06 3.53 -49.75
C THR A 75 -76.03 4.13 -48.80
N VAL A 76 -75.42 3.27 -47.98
CA VAL A 76 -74.29 3.59 -47.11
C VAL A 76 -73.05 2.83 -47.58
N ILE A 77 -71.97 3.56 -47.84
CA ILE A 77 -70.65 2.97 -48.14
C ILE A 77 -69.72 3.26 -46.97
N ASP A 78 -69.17 2.20 -46.39
CA ASP A 78 -68.26 2.24 -45.23
C ASP A 78 -66.87 1.77 -45.69
N TRP A 79 -65.89 2.67 -45.71
CA TRP A 79 -64.49 2.32 -45.90
C TRP A 79 -63.80 2.26 -44.54
N ARG A 80 -63.18 1.11 -44.26
CA ARG A 80 -62.43 0.85 -43.04
C ARG A 80 -61.00 0.55 -43.43
N ASP A 81 -60.09 1.39 -42.95
CA ASP A 81 -58.67 1.18 -43.17
C ASP A 81 -57.96 1.10 -41.83
N ARG A 82 -57.10 0.10 -41.69
CA ARG A 82 -56.40 -0.21 -40.44
C ARG A 82 -54.93 -0.39 -40.74
N TRP A 83 -54.13 0.50 -40.17
CA TRP A 83 -52.67 0.41 -40.24
C TRP A 83 -52.07 0.34 -38.84
N ARG A 84 -51.03 -0.48 -38.72
CA ARG A 84 -50.27 -0.68 -37.49
C ARG A 84 -48.81 -0.38 -37.76
N GLU A 85 -48.32 0.72 -37.20
CA GLU A 85 -46.91 1.08 -37.29
C GLU A 85 -46.20 0.79 -35.97
N ARG A 86 -45.01 0.17 -36.07
CA ARG A 86 -44.14 -0.10 -34.93
C ARG A 86 -42.92 0.81 -35.04
N ILE A 87 -42.86 1.84 -34.21
CA ILE A 87 -41.69 2.70 -34.08
C ILE A 87 -40.78 2.10 -33.01
N LYS A 88 -39.50 1.90 -33.34
CA LYS A 88 -38.49 1.31 -32.46
C LYS A 88 -37.43 2.35 -32.12
N GLU A 89 -37.77 3.36 -31.32
CA GLU A 89 -36.81 4.41 -30.97
C GLU A 89 -36.92 4.85 -29.51
N VAL A 90 -36.41 4.02 -28.59
CA VAL A 90 -35.91 4.47 -27.29
C VAL A 90 -34.65 3.66 -26.97
N HIS A 91 -33.49 4.32 -26.92
CA HIS A 91 -32.25 3.70 -26.46
C HIS A 91 -32.16 3.96 -24.96
N ASP A 92 -32.35 2.93 -24.14
CA ASP A 92 -32.05 3.00 -22.71
C ASP A 92 -30.63 2.47 -22.49
N THR A 93 -29.69 3.37 -22.19
CA THR A 93 -28.30 3.02 -21.85
C THR A 93 -28.18 2.91 -20.35
N LEU A 94 -28.10 1.69 -19.83
CA LEU A 94 -27.82 1.47 -18.42
C LEU A 94 -26.30 1.51 -18.22
N TYR A 95 -25.85 2.46 -17.40
CA TYR A 95 -24.46 2.56 -16.96
C TYR A 95 -24.28 1.70 -15.71
N ILE A 96 -23.44 0.66 -15.81
CA ILE A 96 -23.09 -0.19 -14.66
C ILE A 96 -21.65 0.11 -14.29
N GLU A 97 -21.44 0.77 -13.16
CA GLU A 97 -20.10 0.95 -12.58
C GLU A 97 -19.76 -0.27 -11.74
N ARG A 98 -18.80 -1.08 -12.20
CA ARG A 98 -18.25 -2.19 -11.44
C ARG A 98 -16.98 -1.71 -10.75
N THR A 99 -17.09 -1.40 -9.45
CA THR A 99 -15.92 -1.10 -8.63
C THR A 99 -15.42 -2.38 -7.97
N ASP A 100 -14.42 -3.02 -8.56
CA ASP A 100 -13.75 -4.16 -7.92
C ASP A 100 -12.85 -3.63 -6.80
N THR A 101 -13.38 -3.57 -5.57
CA THR A 101 -12.56 -3.27 -4.41
C THR A 101 -11.69 -4.49 -4.10
N VAL A 102 -10.51 -4.55 -4.69
CA VAL A 102 -9.52 -5.53 -4.26
C VAL A 102 -8.98 -5.08 -2.91
N ARG A 103 -9.53 -5.63 -1.82
CA ARG A 103 -8.93 -5.54 -0.48
C ARG A 103 -7.68 -6.43 -0.45
N VAL A 104 -6.65 -6.06 -1.22
CA VAL A 104 -5.34 -6.70 -1.08
C VAL A 104 -4.77 -6.19 0.25
N PRO A 105 -4.56 -7.05 1.26
CA PRO A 105 -3.72 -6.66 2.38
C PRO A 105 -2.35 -6.33 1.80
N VAL A 106 -1.85 -5.12 2.03
CA VAL A 106 -0.54 -4.68 1.54
C VAL A 106 0.47 -5.77 1.88
N PRO A 107 1.03 -6.50 0.88
CA PRO A 107 2.00 -7.54 1.18
C PRO A 107 3.22 -6.82 1.74
N VAL A 108 3.55 -7.10 3.00
CA VAL A 108 4.78 -6.64 3.65
C VAL A 108 5.92 -6.88 2.66
N GLU A 109 6.66 -5.82 2.33
CA GLU A 109 7.43 -5.52 1.10
C GLU A 109 8.51 -6.54 0.67
N ARG A 110 8.18 -7.84 0.66
CA ARG A 110 9.03 -9.04 0.62
C ARG A 110 9.53 -9.44 2.01
N LYS A 111 9.09 -10.61 2.50
CA LYS A 111 9.74 -11.29 3.63
C LYS A 111 11.23 -11.46 3.31
N LEU A 112 12.10 -11.11 4.25
CA LEU A 112 13.55 -11.29 4.13
C LEU A 112 13.84 -12.73 3.67
N LYS A 113 14.72 -12.89 2.68
CA LYS A 113 15.18 -14.23 2.32
C LYS A 113 15.89 -14.79 3.55
N LYS A 114 15.75 -16.10 3.80
CA LYS A 114 16.41 -16.77 4.94
C LYS A 114 17.88 -16.37 5.10
N TRP A 115 18.59 -16.18 4.00
CA TRP A 115 19.99 -15.72 3.97
C TRP A 115 20.21 -14.26 4.42
N GLU A 116 19.33 -13.36 4.00
CA GLU A 116 19.37 -11.94 4.39
C GLU A 116 19.09 -11.80 5.89
N GLN A 117 18.13 -12.58 6.39
CA GLN A 117 17.80 -12.65 7.80
C GLN A 117 18.98 -13.18 8.63
N THR A 118 19.60 -14.29 8.21
CA THR A 118 20.78 -14.82 8.91
C THR A 118 21.97 -13.85 8.93
N LYS A 119 22.16 -13.02 7.89
CA LYS A 119 23.19 -11.96 7.91
C LYS A 119 22.90 -10.87 8.93
N MET A 120 21.63 -10.45 9.03
CA MET A 120 21.21 -9.49 10.05
C MET A 120 21.34 -10.05 11.46
N ASP A 121 20.93 -11.30 11.67
CA ASP A 121 21.04 -11.97 12.97
C ASP A 121 22.51 -12.10 13.42
N PHE A 122 23.41 -12.42 12.48
CA PHE A 122 24.84 -12.47 12.73
C PHE A 122 25.42 -11.09 13.08
N GLY A 123 24.97 -10.03 12.40
CA GLY A 123 25.33 -8.65 12.73
C GLY A 123 24.84 -8.24 14.13
N GLY A 124 23.61 -8.58 14.49
CA GLY A 124 23.06 -8.34 15.82
C GLY A 124 23.86 -9.06 16.93
N PHE A 125 24.24 -10.32 16.69
CA PHE A 125 25.06 -11.09 17.62
C PHE A 125 26.46 -10.49 17.78
N ALA A 126 27.09 -10.03 16.71
CA ALA A 126 28.40 -9.38 16.74
C ALA A 126 28.39 -8.09 17.57
N ILE A 127 27.34 -7.26 17.43
CA ILE A 127 27.17 -6.04 18.22
C ILE A 127 26.99 -6.39 19.71
N GLY A 128 26.17 -7.41 20.02
CA GLY A 128 25.98 -7.89 21.38
C GLY A 128 27.28 -8.37 22.04
N ALA A 129 28.12 -9.11 21.30
CA ALA A 129 29.41 -9.59 21.78
C ALA A 129 30.39 -8.44 22.10
N ILE A 130 30.44 -7.40 21.25
CA ILE A 130 31.28 -6.22 21.48
C ILE A 130 30.86 -5.51 22.77
N ILE A 131 29.56 -5.30 22.98
CA ILE A 131 29.03 -4.65 24.19
C ILE A 131 29.41 -5.47 25.44
N ALA A 132 29.26 -6.80 25.40
CA ALA A 132 29.62 -7.66 26.52
C ALA A 132 31.11 -7.55 26.89
N VAL A 133 32.00 -7.53 25.91
CA VAL A 133 33.45 -7.37 26.13
C VAL A 133 33.77 -6.02 26.77
N VAL A 134 33.14 -4.93 26.30
CA VAL A 134 33.32 -3.59 26.89
C VAL A 134 32.82 -3.57 28.34
N CYS A 135 31.66 -4.15 28.64
CA CYS A 135 31.16 -4.23 30.01
C CYS A 135 32.11 -5.01 30.94
N ILE A 136 32.66 -6.14 30.47
CA ILE A 136 33.63 -6.93 31.25
C ILE A 136 34.91 -6.12 31.50
N ALA A 137 35.41 -5.41 30.48
CA ALA A 137 36.59 -4.56 30.61
C ALA A 137 36.39 -3.45 31.64
N VAL A 138 35.22 -2.78 31.64
CA VAL A 138 34.88 -1.74 32.62
C VAL A 138 34.79 -2.31 34.04
N ILE A 139 34.12 -3.45 34.24
CA ILE A 139 34.01 -4.10 35.55
C ILE A 139 35.39 -4.51 36.07
N TRP A 140 36.24 -5.07 35.21
CA TRP A 140 37.61 -5.45 35.56
C TRP A 140 38.44 -4.23 35.97
N LEU A 141 38.32 -3.13 35.25
CA LEU A 141 39.03 -1.88 35.52
C LEU A 141 38.59 -1.29 36.86
N ILE A 142 37.28 -1.22 37.14
CA ILE A 142 36.74 -0.79 38.45
C ILE A 142 37.28 -1.67 39.59
N LYS A 143 37.28 -3.00 39.40
CA LYS A 143 37.76 -3.93 40.42
C LYS A 143 39.27 -3.80 40.66
N LYS A 144 40.04 -3.46 39.61
CA LYS A 144 41.48 -3.22 39.70
C LYS A 144 41.83 -1.93 40.44
N PHE A 145 41.03 -0.88 40.31
CA PHE A 145 41.23 0.39 41.03
C PHE A 145 40.64 0.41 42.45
N ARG A 146 39.75 -0.52 42.80
CA ARG A 146 39.26 -0.72 44.17
C ARG A 146 40.23 -1.52 45.07
N LYS A 147 41.30 -2.08 44.49
CA LYS A 147 42.39 -2.77 45.19
C LYS A 147 43.62 -1.90 45.17
#